data_AF-A0A0G4N608-F1
#
_entry.id   AF-A0A0G4N608-F1
#
_cell.length_a   1.000
_cell.length_b   1.000
_cell.length_c   1.000
_cell.angle_alpha   90.00
_cell.angle_beta   90.00
_cell.angle_gamma   90.00
#
_symmetry.space_group_name_H-M   'P 1'
#
loop_
_entity.id
_entity.type
_entity.pdbx_description
1 polymer ?
#
loop_
_entity_poly.entity_id
_entity_poly.type
_entity_poly.pdbx_seq_one_letter_code
_entity_poly.pdbx_strand_id
1 'polypeptide(L)'
;MVRGQGMPSERHHDHGNMYIQFSVKFPEKNWMQDEASFEALRKLLPAPSLQTVPPPDGMTEPADLEDIETQSQARVFGGGAGGGSMEEDDEDGH
;
A
#
# COMPACT_ATOMS: atom_id res chain seq x y z
N MET A 1 8.29 14.72 -4.12
CA MET A 1 8.51 15.84 -3.17
C MET A 1 8.30 17.15 -3.91
N VAL A 2 7.81 18.18 -3.24
CA VAL A 2 7.67 19.52 -3.79
C VAL A 2 8.42 20.49 -2.88
N ARG A 3 9.41 21.18 -3.44
CA ARG A 3 10.30 22.07 -2.68
C ARG A 3 9.58 23.35 -2.28
N GLY A 4 9.80 23.83 -1.05
CA GLY A 4 9.24 25.10 -0.57
C GLY A 4 7.72 25.12 -0.42
N GLN A 5 7.07 23.96 -0.38
CA GLN A 5 5.62 23.80 -0.18
C GLN A 5 5.28 23.16 1.18
N GLY A 6 6.28 22.99 2.05
CA GLY A 6 6.09 22.64 3.44
C GLY A 6 5.80 23.86 4.30
N MET A 7 5.64 23.65 5.60
CA MET A 7 5.40 24.74 6.54
C MET A 7 6.61 25.68 6.65
N PRO A 8 6.40 26.98 6.92
CA PRO A 8 7.49 27.91 7.20
C PRO A 8 8.26 27.52 8.46
N SER A 9 9.57 27.77 8.45
CA SER A 9 10.41 27.66 9.63
C SER A 9 10.21 28.87 10.55
N GLU A 10 10.11 28.60 11.87
CA GLU A 10 9.93 29.60 12.93
C GLU A 10 10.95 30.76 12.91
N ARG A 11 12.19 30.53 12.47
CA ARG A 11 13.29 31.52 12.61
C ARG A 11 13.67 32.26 11.34
N HIS A 12 13.52 31.62 10.19
CA HIS A 12 14.02 32.15 8.91
C HIS A 12 12.90 32.38 7.88
N HIS A 13 11.64 32.02 8.22
CA HIS A 13 10.47 32.06 7.34
C HIS A 13 10.63 31.31 6.00
N ASP A 14 11.68 30.50 5.86
CA ASP A 14 11.88 29.61 4.73
C ASP A 14 10.87 28.46 4.80
N HIS A 15 10.24 28.13 3.68
CA HIS A 15 9.32 27.00 3.61
C HIS A 15 10.05 25.66 3.49
N GLY A 16 9.59 24.66 4.25
CA GLY A 16 10.05 23.28 4.15
C GLY A 16 9.62 22.59 2.85
N ASN A 17 9.84 21.27 2.78
CA ASN A 17 9.44 20.47 1.62
C ASN A 17 8.15 19.68 1.90
N MET A 18 7.29 19.55 0.91
CA MET A 18 6.15 18.65 0.93
C MET A 18 6.54 17.28 0.40
N TYR A 19 6.25 16.22 1.16
CA TYR A 19 6.39 14.84 0.73
C TYR A 19 5.02 14.30 0.32
N ILE A 20 4.96 13.60 -0.81
CA ILE A 20 3.72 13.04 -1.35
C ILE A 20 3.80 11.53 -1.19
N GLN A 21 2.82 10.96 -0.50
CA GLN A 21 2.59 9.53 -0.46
C GLN A 21 1.51 9.21 -1.50
N PHE A 22 1.87 8.42 -2.50
CA PHE A 22 0.92 7.95 -3.50
C PHE A 22 0.24 6.68 -2.99
N SER A 23 -1.10 6.68 -3.02
CA SER A 23 -1.89 5.47 -2.91
C SER A 23 -2.42 5.13 -4.30
N VAL A 24 -2.00 3.99 -4.84
CA VAL A 24 -2.42 3.54 -6.17
C VAL A 24 -3.66 2.66 -6.03
N LYS A 25 -4.79 3.16 -6.51
CA LYS A 25 -6.03 2.38 -6.59
C LYS A 25 -5.95 1.46 -7.80
N PHE A 26 -5.94 0.15 -7.57
CA PHE A 26 -6.05 -0.84 -8.63
C PHE A 26 -7.47 -0.89 -9.19
N PRO A 27 -7.63 -1.26 -10.47
CA PRO A 27 -8.94 -1.52 -11.05
C PRO A 27 -9.67 -2.66 -10.32
N GLU A 28 -10.99 -2.61 -10.32
CA GLU A 28 -11.85 -3.62 -9.70
C GLU A 28 -11.78 -4.98 -10.45
N LYS A 29 -12.27 -6.04 -9.80
CA LYS A 29 -12.39 -7.37 -10.41
C LYS A 29 -13.18 -7.29 -11.73
N ASN A 30 -12.70 -8.02 -12.74
CA ASN A 30 -13.29 -8.07 -14.09
C ASN A 30 -13.31 -6.72 -14.86
N TRP A 31 -12.46 -5.75 -14.50
CA TRP A 31 -12.33 -4.50 -15.27
C TRP A 31 -11.85 -4.72 -16.72
N MET A 32 -11.11 -5.81 -16.95
CA MET A 32 -10.65 -6.28 -18.24
C MET A 32 -11.08 -7.74 -18.38
N GLN A 33 -11.67 -8.10 -19.54
CA GLN A 33 -12.25 -9.42 -19.78
C GLN A 33 -11.75 -10.07 -21.08
N ASP A 34 -11.14 -9.28 -21.97
CA ASP A 34 -10.67 -9.74 -23.27
C ASP A 34 -9.24 -10.29 -23.17
N GLU A 35 -9.05 -11.51 -23.64
CA GLU A 35 -7.76 -12.22 -23.59
C GLU A 35 -6.65 -11.48 -24.36
N ALA A 36 -7.00 -10.89 -25.51
CA ALA A 36 -6.02 -10.15 -26.32
C ALA A 36 -5.50 -8.90 -25.58
N SER A 37 -6.34 -8.29 -24.75
CA SER A 37 -5.97 -7.15 -23.89
C SER A 37 -5.02 -7.55 -22.76
N PHE A 38 -5.19 -8.73 -22.17
CA PHE A 38 -4.25 -9.27 -21.18
C PHE A 38 -2.89 -9.60 -21.80
N GLU A 39 -2.88 -10.19 -22.99
CA GLU A 39 -1.65 -10.47 -23.74
C GLU A 39 -0.91 -9.19 -24.14
N ALA A 40 -1.64 -8.13 -24.50
CA ALA A 40 -1.04 -6.82 -24.76
C ALA A 40 -0.40 -6.22 -23.49
N LEU A 41 -1.08 -6.32 -22.35
CA LEU A 41 -0.56 -5.84 -21.06
C LEU A 41 0.72 -6.60 -20.67
N ARG A 42 0.74 -7.93 -20.86
CA ARG A 42 1.91 -8.77 -20.58
C ARG A 42 3.13 -8.37 -21.39
N LYS A 43 2.95 -7.91 -22.63
CA LYS A 43 4.04 -7.41 -23.49
C LYS A 43 4.56 -6.04 -23.06
N LEU A 44 3.71 -5.23 -22.41
CA LEU A 44 4.07 -3.90 -21.92
C LEU A 44 4.80 -3.94 -20.57
N LEU A 45 4.41 -4.87 -19.70
CA LEU A 45 4.99 -5.01 -18.37
C LEU A 45 6.35 -5.73 -18.45
N PRO A 46 7.26 -5.46 -17.49
CA PRO A 46 8.47 -6.25 -17.32
C PRO A 46 8.15 -7.75 -17.20
N ALA A 47 9.07 -8.59 -17.65
CA ALA A 47 8.91 -10.05 -17.54
C ALA A 47 8.64 -10.44 -16.08
N PRO A 48 7.69 -11.36 -15.81
CA PRO A 48 7.39 -11.79 -14.44
C PRO A 48 8.64 -12.32 -13.75
N SER A 49 8.81 -11.99 -12.48
CA SER A 49 9.81 -12.66 -11.64
C SER A 49 9.53 -14.16 -11.61
N LEU A 50 10.56 -14.97 -11.82
CA LEU A 50 10.45 -16.43 -11.83
C LEU A 50 9.74 -16.93 -10.57
N GLN A 51 8.84 -17.90 -10.75
CA GLN A 51 8.11 -18.54 -9.66
C GLN A 51 9.09 -19.08 -8.63
N THR A 52 8.74 -18.91 -7.35
CA THR A 52 9.37 -19.62 -6.24
C THR A 52 9.10 -21.10 -6.42
N VAL A 53 10.02 -21.81 -7.09
CA VAL A 53 9.94 -23.27 -7.24
C VAL A 53 10.28 -23.87 -5.88
N PRO A 54 9.35 -24.63 -5.26
CA PRO A 54 9.64 -25.31 -4.00
C PRO A 54 10.79 -26.30 -4.17
N PRO A 55 11.55 -26.62 -3.11
CA PRO A 55 12.57 -27.66 -3.17
C PRO A 55 12.00 -28.99 -3.65
N PRO A 56 12.81 -29.87 -4.28
CA PRO A 56 12.35 -31.16 -4.81
C PRO A 56 11.64 -32.05 -3.79
N ASP A 57 12.03 -31.95 -2.51
CA ASP A 57 11.44 -32.73 -1.40
C ASP A 57 10.32 -31.97 -0.67
N GLY A 58 9.89 -30.83 -1.21
CA GLY A 58 8.82 -30.01 -0.65
C GLY A 58 7.45 -30.61 -0.95
N MET A 59 6.64 -30.82 0.09
CA MET A 59 5.22 -31.13 -0.09
C MET A 59 4.47 -29.88 -0.54
N THR A 60 3.77 -29.95 -1.66
CA THR A 60 2.99 -28.83 -2.23
C THR A 60 1.54 -29.24 -2.38
N GLU A 61 0.63 -28.40 -1.87
CA GLU A 61 -0.81 -28.56 -2.08
C GLU A 61 -1.33 -27.41 -2.95
N PRO A 62 -2.25 -27.64 -3.89
CA PRO A 62 -2.91 -26.57 -4.62
C PRO A 62 -3.72 -25.71 -3.64
N ALA A 63 -3.64 -24.39 -3.81
CA ALA A 63 -4.40 -23.44 -3.01
C ALA A 63 -5.23 -22.54 -3.91
N ASP A 64 -6.51 -22.42 -3.61
CA ASP A 64 -7.40 -21.46 -4.25
C ASP A 64 -7.36 -20.13 -3.50
N LEU A 65 -7.46 -19.02 -4.24
CA LEU A 65 -7.55 -17.69 -3.66
C LEU A 65 -9.03 -17.33 -3.43
N GLU A 66 -9.35 -16.99 -2.19
CA GLU A 66 -10.68 -16.50 -1.80
C GLU A 66 -10.63 -15.04 -1.36
N ASP A 67 -11.76 -14.36 -1.50
CA ASP A 67 -11.90 -12.98 -1.04
C ASP A 67 -11.87 -12.94 0.50
N ILE A 68 -11.13 -11.98 1.07
CA ILE A 68 -11.02 -11.83 2.52
C ILE A 68 -12.30 -11.18 3.06
N GLU A 69 -12.89 -11.78 4.10
CA GLU A 69 -14.02 -11.20 4.83
C GLU A 69 -13.69 -9.80 5.37
N THR A 70 -14.64 -8.87 5.32
CA THR A 70 -14.37 -7.44 5.59
C THR A 70 -13.79 -7.21 7.00
N GLN A 71 -14.18 -8.04 7.98
CA GLN A 71 -13.69 -7.98 9.37
C GLN A 71 -12.26 -8.54 9.56
N SER A 72 -11.80 -9.44 8.69
CA SER A 72 -10.42 -9.93 8.68
C SER A 72 -9.50 -9.01 7.89
N GLN A 73 -10.02 -8.28 6.89
CA GLN A 73 -9.26 -7.33 6.08
C GLN A 73 -8.62 -6.20 6.93
N ALA A 74 -9.37 -5.64 7.88
CA ALA A 74 -8.87 -4.58 8.79
C ALA A 74 -7.69 -5.04 9.67
N ARG A 75 -7.64 -6.33 10.01
CA ARG A 75 -6.59 -6.92 10.83
C ARG A 75 -5.35 -7.33 10.03
N VAL A 76 -5.53 -7.79 8.79
CA VAL A 76 -4.43 -8.29 7.93
C VAL A 76 -3.66 -7.17 7.25
N PHE A 77 -4.36 -6.14 6.76
CA PHE A 77 -3.72 -5.03 6.05
C PHE A 77 -3.40 -3.83 6.95
N GLY A 78 -3.47 -4.02 8.28
CA GLY A 78 -3.03 -3.05 9.29
C GLY A 78 -3.44 -1.64 8.91
N GLY A 79 -4.76 -1.39 8.85
CA GLY A 79 -5.32 -0.10 8.49
C GLY A 79 -4.72 1.01 9.34
N GLY A 80 -3.66 1.63 8.82
CA GLY A 80 -3.03 2.82 9.35
C GLY A 80 -3.97 4.00 9.17
N ALA A 81 -4.94 4.10 10.06
CA ALA A 81 -5.74 5.29 10.34
C ALA A 81 -6.27 5.14 11.76
N GLY A 82 -5.37 5.34 12.73
CA GLY A 82 -5.69 5.21 14.15
C GLY A 82 -4.49 4.72 14.94
N GLY A 83 -3.34 5.40 14.81
CA GLY A 83 -2.40 5.42 15.92
C GLY A 83 -3.20 5.83 17.15
N GLY A 84 -3.07 5.05 18.23
CA GLY A 84 -3.84 5.27 19.44
C GLY A 84 -3.84 6.74 19.79
N SER A 85 -5.03 7.29 20.06
CA SER A 85 -5.15 8.48 20.88
C SER A 85 -4.48 8.15 22.21
N MET A 86 -3.18 8.41 22.30
CA MET A 86 -2.56 8.83 23.54
C MET A 86 -3.18 10.19 23.80
N GLU A 87 -4.28 10.16 24.55
CA GLU A 87 -4.70 11.26 25.38
C GLU A 87 -3.50 11.55 26.28
N GLU A 88 -2.60 12.42 25.83
CA GLU A 88 -1.54 13.01 26.64
C GLU A 88 -2.24 13.91 27.68
N ASP A 89 -2.52 13.28 28.81
CA ASP A 89 -2.61 13.81 30.17
C ASP A 89 -2.09 15.25 30.32
N ASP A 90 -2.99 16.24 30.21
CA ASP A 90 -2.77 17.63 30.65
C ASP A 90 -2.79 17.67 32.20
N GLU A 91 -1.76 17.09 32.82
CA GLU A 91 -1.41 17.27 34.23
C GLU A 91 -0.22 18.24 34.32
N ASP A 92 -0.46 19.56 34.17
CA ASP A 92 0.30 20.58 34.91
C ASP A 92 -0.33 21.99 34.79
N GLY A 93 -1.04 22.41 35.83
CA GLY A 93 -1.58 23.75 35.99
C GLY A 93 -1.50 24.19 37.45
N HIS A 94 -0.48 24.99 37.75
CA HIS A 94 -0.25 25.72 39.01
C HIS A 94 -1.44 26.55 39.48
#